data_AF-A0A1G6NPB7-F1
#
_entry.id   AF-A0A1G6NPB7-F1
#
_cell.length_a   1.000
_cell.length_b   1.000
_cell.length_c   1.000
_cell.angle_alpha   90.00
_cell.angle_beta   90.00
_cell.angle_gamma   90.00
#
_symmetry.space_group_name_H-M   'P 1'
#
loop_
_entity.id
_entity.type
_entity.pdbx_description
1 polymer ?
#
loop_
_entity_poly.entity_id
_entity_poly.type
_entity_poly.pdbx_seq_one_letter_code
_entity_poly.pdbx_strand_id
1 'polypeptide(L)'
;MINQDTVPNQLTEADLATAYNNIGLTYSKLGQYAWAKAWYALLPKDKKSQYNLSKLPKNLYRNHNVVGEYVSYAGQGAWDMVTVTDQGDHYGVEFYGLRMGLFGLIYGPNLGEFHIKMTKKNGGTNSKASKHHAVYRYEDCQIDLDFSNASLSKQFVQVKQTKGDVSSCGFGYGVYANGVYQKVK
;
A
#
# COMPACT_ATOMS: atom_id res chain seq x y z
N MET A 1 -25.23 15.12 31.52
CA MET A 1 -24.96 13.69 31.26
C MET A 1 -25.59 13.37 29.92
N ILE A 2 -24.80 13.25 28.87
CA ILE A 2 -25.32 12.80 27.57
C ILE A 2 -25.29 11.27 27.64
N ASN A 3 -26.46 10.63 27.60
CA ASN A 3 -26.59 9.18 27.55
C ASN A 3 -25.87 8.65 26.31
N GLN A 4 -24.94 7.71 26.50
CA GLN A 4 -24.17 7.07 25.43
C GLN A 4 -24.98 6.06 24.60
N ASP A 5 -26.30 5.95 24.83
CA ASP A 5 -27.10 4.82 24.35
C ASP A 5 -28.03 5.12 23.14
N THR A 6 -27.82 6.20 22.38
CA THR A 6 -28.61 6.47 21.17
C THR A 6 -27.78 6.90 19.96
N VAL A 7 -26.71 6.17 19.65
CA VAL A 7 -26.15 6.14 18.28
C VAL A 7 -26.42 4.76 17.68
N PRO A 8 -27.51 4.56 16.93
CA PRO A 8 -27.71 3.32 16.21
C PRO A 8 -26.66 3.25 15.09
N ASN A 9 -25.94 2.13 15.01
CA ASN A 9 -24.99 1.76 13.95
C ASN A 9 -23.53 2.23 14.12
N GLN A 10 -22.87 1.85 15.21
CA GLN A 10 -21.41 1.70 15.15
C GLN A 10 -21.06 0.37 14.46
N LEU A 11 -20.25 0.47 13.41
CA LEU A 11 -19.70 -0.68 12.71
C LEU A 11 -18.79 -1.47 13.66
N THR A 12 -19.08 -2.74 13.88
CA THR A 12 -18.28 -3.59 14.79
C THR A 12 -17.10 -4.24 14.06
N GLU A 13 -16.12 -4.75 14.81
CA GLU A 13 -15.04 -5.57 14.23
C GLU A 13 -15.60 -6.81 13.52
N ALA A 14 -16.71 -7.37 13.99
CA ALA A 14 -17.36 -8.53 13.37
C ALA A 14 -18.00 -8.17 12.01
N ASP A 15 -18.59 -6.97 11.89
CA ASP A 15 -19.13 -6.46 10.63
C ASP A 15 -17.99 -6.25 9.62
N LEU A 16 -16.89 -5.64 10.07
CA LEU A 16 -15.67 -5.46 9.27
C LEU A 16 -15.07 -6.81 8.82
N ALA A 17 -14.98 -7.79 9.71
CA ALA A 17 -14.50 -9.13 9.40
C ALA A 17 -15.34 -9.79 8.31
N THR A 18 -16.67 -9.70 8.43
CA THR A 18 -17.58 -10.24 7.42
C THR A 18 -17.41 -9.54 6.08
N ALA A 19 -17.35 -8.20 6.07
CA ALA A 19 -17.17 -7.41 4.86
C ALA A 19 -15.83 -7.71 4.16
N TYR A 20 -14.70 -7.63 4.87
CA TYR A 20 -13.37 -7.87 4.31
C TYR A 20 -13.20 -9.30 3.81
N ASN A 21 -13.71 -10.30 4.55
CA ASN A 21 -13.70 -11.68 4.11
C ASN A 21 -14.51 -11.86 2.80
N ASN A 22 -15.67 -11.23 2.69
CA ASN A 22 -16.48 -11.30 1.47
C ASN A 22 -15.78 -10.63 0.27
N ILE A 23 -15.10 -9.50 0.48
CA ILE A 23 -14.31 -8.85 -0.57
C ILE A 23 -13.15 -9.76 -1.01
N GLY A 24 -12.42 -10.35 -0.05
CA GLY A 24 -11.35 -11.31 -0.34
C GLY A 24 -11.85 -12.53 -1.13
N LEU A 25 -13.02 -13.06 -0.80
CA LEU A 25 -13.66 -14.15 -1.54
C LEU A 25 -13.98 -13.77 -2.98
N THR A 26 -14.47 -12.55 -3.21
CA THR A 26 -14.74 -12.02 -4.55
C THR A 26 -13.46 -11.98 -5.38
N TYR A 27 -12.38 -11.38 -4.86
CA TYR A 27 -11.08 -11.37 -5.56
C TYR A 27 -10.55 -12.78 -5.82
N SER A 28 -10.71 -13.70 -4.86
CA SER A 28 -10.31 -15.10 -5.03
C SER A 28 -11.07 -15.78 -6.16
N LYS A 29 -12.38 -15.55 -6.28
CA LYS A 29 -13.21 -16.11 -7.38
C LYS A 29 -12.84 -15.52 -8.74
N LEU A 30 -12.35 -14.29 -8.77
CA LEU A 30 -11.83 -13.62 -9.97
C LEU A 30 -10.40 -14.04 -10.33
N GLY A 31 -9.77 -14.94 -9.57
CA GLY A 31 -8.37 -15.34 -9.78
C GLY A 31 -7.34 -14.28 -9.40
N GLN A 32 -7.76 -13.20 -8.73
CA GLN A 32 -6.91 -12.10 -8.29
C GLN A 32 -6.39 -12.38 -6.87
N TYR A 33 -5.59 -13.44 -6.74
CA TYR A 33 -5.26 -13.99 -5.42
C TYR A 33 -4.38 -13.07 -4.56
N ALA A 34 -3.55 -12.22 -5.16
CA ALA A 34 -2.75 -11.26 -4.40
C ALA A 34 -3.62 -10.18 -3.73
N TRP A 35 -4.65 -9.70 -4.44
CA TRP A 35 -5.70 -8.86 -3.84
C TRP A 35 -6.51 -9.60 -2.78
N ALA A 36 -6.88 -10.86 -3.03
CA ALA A 36 -7.56 -11.67 -2.02
C ALA A 36 -6.74 -11.78 -0.72
N LYS A 37 -5.44 -12.06 -0.85
CA LYS A 37 -4.49 -12.08 0.27
C LYS A 37 -4.47 -10.74 1.01
N ALA A 38 -4.45 -9.62 0.28
CA ALA A 38 -4.43 -8.29 0.86
C ALA A 38 -5.63 -8.05 1.80
N TRP A 39 -6.83 -8.44 1.37
CA TRP A 39 -8.05 -8.30 2.17
C TRP A 39 -8.11 -9.25 3.37
N TYR A 40 -7.75 -10.53 3.19
CA TYR A 40 -7.75 -11.48 4.30
C TYR A 40 -6.72 -11.15 5.39
N ALA A 41 -5.66 -10.41 5.05
CA ALA A 41 -4.61 -10.02 5.99
C ALA A 41 -4.99 -8.85 6.91
N LEU A 42 -6.07 -8.09 6.60
CA LEU A 42 -6.46 -6.91 7.38
C LEU A 42 -6.86 -7.24 8.82
N LEU A 43 -7.47 -8.41 9.04
CA LEU A 43 -7.93 -8.87 10.35
C LEU A 43 -7.29 -10.23 10.67
N PRO A 44 -6.04 -10.25 11.17
CA PRO A 44 -5.27 -11.49 11.36
C PRO A 44 -5.86 -12.46 12.39
N LYS A 45 -6.77 -11.99 13.25
CA LYS A 45 -7.46 -12.80 14.26
C LYS A 45 -8.78 -13.40 13.77
N ASP A 46 -9.31 -12.96 12.62
CA ASP A 46 -10.57 -13.49 12.08
C ASP A 46 -10.36 -14.88 11.48
N LYS A 47 -11.00 -15.88 12.07
CA LYS A 47 -10.84 -17.29 11.69
C LYS A 47 -11.29 -17.56 10.24
N LYS A 48 -12.31 -16.86 9.73
CA LYS A 48 -12.83 -17.06 8.37
C LYS A 48 -11.84 -16.54 7.33
N SER A 49 -11.31 -15.34 7.54
CA SER A 49 -10.27 -14.74 6.70
C SER A 49 -9.00 -15.59 6.69
N GLN A 50 -8.55 -16.07 7.86
CA GLN A 50 -7.37 -16.94 7.93
C GLN A 50 -7.60 -18.31 7.26
N TYR A 51 -8.80 -18.87 7.41
CA TYR A 51 -9.18 -20.08 6.68
C TYR A 51 -9.10 -19.85 5.17
N ASN A 52 -9.71 -18.80 4.64
CA ASN A 52 -9.71 -18.52 3.20
C ASN A 52 -8.32 -18.14 2.67
N LEU A 53 -7.53 -17.41 3.45
CA LEU A 53 -6.13 -17.13 3.15
C LEU A 53 -5.32 -18.41 2.95
N SER A 54 -5.56 -19.43 3.79
CA SER A 54 -4.89 -20.73 3.69
C SER A 54 -5.25 -21.53 2.42
N LYS A 55 -6.37 -21.17 1.76
CA LYS A 55 -6.84 -21.82 0.52
C LYS A 55 -6.28 -21.18 -0.75
N LEU A 56 -5.62 -20.02 -0.64
CA LEU A 56 -5.02 -19.37 -1.79
C LEU A 56 -3.85 -20.21 -2.36
N PRO A 57 -3.64 -20.20 -3.69
CA PRO A 57 -2.51 -20.92 -4.28
C PRO A 57 -1.18 -20.34 -3.81
N LYS A 58 -0.16 -21.20 -3.69
CA LYS A 58 1.19 -20.78 -3.26
C LYS A 58 1.86 -19.81 -4.24
N ASN A 59 1.60 -19.98 -5.54
CA ASN A 59 2.16 -19.16 -6.60
C ASN A 59 1.22 -18.01 -6.94
N LEU A 60 1.17 -17.00 -6.07
CA LEU A 60 0.28 -15.84 -6.22
C LEU A 60 0.69 -14.89 -7.35
N TYR A 61 1.97 -14.90 -7.76
CA TYR A 61 2.55 -13.94 -8.69
C TYR A 61 3.21 -14.65 -9.86
N ARG A 62 3.00 -14.13 -11.07
CA ARG A 62 3.65 -14.63 -12.29
C ARG A 62 5.07 -14.08 -12.49
N ASN A 63 5.36 -12.90 -11.96
CA ASN A 63 6.64 -12.23 -12.14
C ASN A 63 7.28 -11.87 -10.79
N HIS A 64 8.53 -12.25 -10.63
CA HIS A 64 9.34 -12.00 -9.43
C HIS A 64 10.19 -10.72 -9.51
N ASN A 65 10.06 -9.92 -10.57
CA ASN A 65 10.70 -8.61 -10.63
C ASN A 65 9.94 -7.54 -9.81
N VAL A 66 10.50 -6.34 -9.76
CA VAL A 66 9.93 -5.17 -9.06
C VAL A 66 8.76 -4.50 -9.78
N VAL A 67 8.46 -4.89 -11.02
CA VAL A 67 7.35 -4.30 -11.80
C VAL A 67 6.04 -4.82 -11.24
N GLY A 68 5.08 -3.93 -11.01
CA GLY A 68 3.79 -4.29 -10.45
C GLY A 68 3.11 -3.17 -9.69
N GLU A 69 1.95 -3.50 -9.13
CA GLU A 69 1.20 -2.63 -8.22
C GLU A 69 1.41 -3.14 -6.80
N TYR A 70 1.63 -2.21 -5.87
CA TYR A 70 1.82 -2.48 -4.45
C TYR A 70 0.84 -1.62 -3.64
N VAL A 71 0.22 -2.19 -2.61
CA VAL A 71 -0.83 -1.48 -1.86
C VAL A 71 -0.64 -1.54 -0.35
N SER A 72 -1.00 -0.46 0.33
CA SER A 72 -1.11 -0.38 1.79
C SER A 72 -2.50 0.08 2.17
N TYR A 73 -3.07 -0.49 3.23
CA TYR A 73 -4.46 -0.22 3.58
C TYR A 73 -4.59 1.16 4.24
N ALA A 74 -5.39 2.04 3.63
CA ALA A 74 -5.58 3.43 4.06
C ALA A 74 -6.83 3.62 4.95
N GLY A 75 -7.56 2.53 5.24
CA GLY A 75 -8.83 2.59 5.99
C GLY A 75 -10.05 2.77 5.10
N GLN A 76 -11.23 2.50 5.65
CA GLN A 76 -12.53 2.74 4.98
C GLN A 76 -12.66 2.08 3.59
N GLY A 77 -11.98 0.95 3.41
CA GLY A 77 -11.98 0.19 2.16
C GLY A 77 -11.06 0.75 1.07
N ALA A 78 -10.28 1.78 1.39
CA ALA A 78 -9.38 2.45 0.48
C ALA A 78 -7.91 2.01 0.70
N TRP A 79 -7.08 2.23 -0.31
CA TRP A 79 -5.70 1.76 -0.35
C TRP A 79 -4.77 2.85 -0.92
N ASP A 80 -3.62 3.04 -0.28
CA ASP A 80 -2.49 3.72 -0.89
C ASP A 80 -1.81 2.79 -1.89
N MET A 81 -1.28 3.33 -2.98
CA MET A 81 -0.72 2.56 -4.08
C MET A 81 0.69 3.04 -4.43
N VAL A 82 1.59 2.09 -4.67
CA VAL A 82 2.87 2.31 -5.35
C VAL A 82 2.85 1.46 -6.62
N THR A 83 3.05 2.10 -7.78
CA THR A 83 3.11 1.43 -9.07
C THR A 83 4.51 1.52 -9.65
N VAL A 84 5.04 0.39 -10.11
CA VAL A 84 6.34 0.31 -10.76
C VAL A 84 6.16 -0.15 -12.20
N THR A 85 6.62 0.67 -13.15
CA THR A 85 6.56 0.39 -14.58
C THR A 85 7.97 0.24 -15.17
N ASP A 86 8.12 -0.66 -16.14
CA ASP A 86 9.35 -0.80 -16.91
C ASP A 86 9.39 0.27 -18.01
N GLN A 87 10.38 1.18 -17.97
CA GLN A 87 10.59 2.24 -18.97
C GLN A 87 11.88 2.04 -19.78
N GLY A 88 12.34 0.80 -19.94
CA GLY A 88 13.55 0.48 -20.71
C GLY A 88 14.83 0.53 -19.88
N ASP A 89 15.47 1.69 -19.76
CA ASP A 89 16.74 1.87 -19.03
C ASP A 89 16.56 2.14 -17.52
N HIS A 90 15.35 2.56 -17.11
CA HIS A 90 14.95 2.76 -15.73
C HIS A 90 13.53 2.21 -15.47
N TYR A 91 13.15 2.19 -14.20
CA TYR A 91 11.76 2.00 -13.78
C TYR A 91 11.12 3.35 -13.48
N GLY A 92 9.87 3.54 -13.89
CA GLY A 92 9.01 4.59 -13.35
C GLY A 92 8.38 4.11 -12.05
N VAL A 93 8.41 4.93 -11.01
CA VAL A 93 7.78 4.64 -9.71
C VAL A 93 6.80 5.77 -9.40
N GLU A 94 5.54 5.41 -9.22
CA GLU A 94 4.45 6.31 -8.92
C GLU A 94 3.87 5.96 -7.57
N PHE A 95 3.63 6.97 -6.74
CA PHE A 95 2.88 6.85 -5.50
C PHE A 95 1.57 7.61 -5.64
N TYR A 96 0.50 6.99 -5.17
CA TYR A 96 -0.80 7.60 -4.97
C TYR A 96 -1.27 7.27 -3.55
N GLY A 97 -1.47 8.30 -2.74
CA GLY A 97 -1.92 8.18 -1.36
C GLY A 97 -3.23 8.91 -1.13
N LEU A 98 -3.98 8.43 -0.14
CA LEU A 98 -5.22 9.07 0.28
C LEU A 98 -5.29 9.16 1.80
N ARG A 99 -5.92 10.25 2.28
CA ARG A 99 -6.28 10.39 3.68
C ARG A 99 -7.73 10.83 3.81
N MET A 100 -8.53 9.99 4.46
CA MET A 100 -9.87 10.37 4.88
C MET A 100 -9.80 11.29 6.09
N GLY A 101 -10.24 12.53 5.94
CA GLY A 101 -10.51 13.43 7.06
C GLY A 101 -11.79 13.03 7.81
N LEU A 102 -12.13 13.77 8.88
CA LEU A 102 -13.37 13.56 9.65
C LEU A 102 -14.63 13.59 8.76
N PHE A 103 -14.61 14.41 7.72
CA PHE A 103 -15.69 14.55 6.73
C PHE A 103 -15.30 13.98 5.35
N GLY A 104 -14.34 13.05 5.31
CA GLY A 104 -13.80 12.50 4.06
C GLY A 104 -14.86 11.82 3.18
N LEU A 105 -15.91 11.25 3.77
CA LEU A 105 -17.03 10.67 3.02
C LEU A 105 -17.97 11.70 2.38
N ILE A 106 -17.95 12.95 2.86
CA ILE A 106 -18.80 14.04 2.35
C ILE A 106 -18.04 14.90 1.35
N TYR A 107 -16.82 15.33 1.70
CA TYR A 107 -16.02 16.26 0.90
C TYR A 107 -14.94 15.58 0.05
N GLY A 108 -14.76 14.27 0.22
CA GLY A 108 -13.68 13.52 -0.40
C GLY A 108 -12.43 13.46 0.48
N PRO A 109 -11.54 12.48 0.22
CA PRO A 109 -10.24 12.39 0.87
C PRO A 109 -9.30 13.48 0.38
N ASN A 110 -8.30 13.80 1.20
CA ASN A 110 -7.09 14.44 0.67
C ASN A 110 -6.32 13.41 -0.15
N LEU A 111 -5.86 13.82 -1.33
CA LEU A 111 -5.07 13.00 -2.23
C LEU A 111 -3.65 13.53 -2.30
N GLY A 112 -2.71 12.62 -2.57
CA GLY A 112 -1.34 13.02 -2.82
C GLY A 112 -0.60 12.06 -3.72
N GLU A 113 0.29 12.60 -4.54
CA GLU A 113 0.97 11.83 -5.57
C GLU A 113 2.40 12.31 -5.80
N PHE A 114 3.27 11.38 -6.15
CA PHE A 114 4.57 11.72 -6.71
C PHE A 114 5.03 10.67 -7.73
N HIS A 115 5.86 11.12 -8.66
CA HIS A 115 6.48 10.26 -9.67
C HIS A 115 7.99 10.43 -9.61
N ILE A 116 8.71 9.32 -9.50
CA ILE A 116 10.17 9.29 -9.44
C ILE A 116 10.73 8.19 -10.35
N LYS A 117 12.03 8.25 -10.61
CA LYS A 117 12.75 7.25 -11.39
C LYS A 117 13.58 6.35 -10.47
N MET A 118 13.61 5.07 -10.78
CA MET A 118 14.47 4.09 -10.11
C MET A 118 15.41 3.44 -11.14
N THR A 119 16.72 3.50 -10.90
CA THR A 119 17.71 2.93 -11.80
C THR A 119 17.66 1.40 -11.82
N LYS A 120 17.80 0.79 -13.01
CA LYS A 120 18.00 -0.66 -13.17
C LYS A 120 19.45 -1.10 -12.96
N LYS A 121 20.39 -0.17 -13.09
CA LYS A 121 21.83 -0.40 -12.93
C LYS A 121 22.25 -0.07 -11.51
N ASN A 122 23.24 -0.81 -10.98
CA ASN A 122 23.88 -0.43 -9.72
C ASN A 122 24.44 1.00 -9.87
N GLY A 123 24.00 1.90 -8.99
CA GLY A 123 24.67 3.18 -8.83
C GLY A 123 26.12 2.93 -8.38
N GLY A 124 27.06 3.72 -8.90
CA GLY A 124 28.44 3.68 -8.43
C GLY A 124 28.52 3.88 -6.92
N THR A 125 29.66 3.52 -6.33
CA THR A 125 29.96 3.37 -4.89
C THR A 125 29.53 4.52 -3.95
N ASN A 126 29.08 5.66 -4.47
CA ASN A 126 28.68 6.86 -3.74
C ASN A 126 27.19 7.28 -3.93
N SER A 127 26.36 6.50 -4.61
CA SER A 127 24.93 6.81 -4.76
C SER A 127 24.06 5.79 -4.02
N LYS A 128 23.13 6.27 -3.19
CA LYS A 128 22.03 5.45 -2.61
C LYS A 128 21.06 4.90 -3.68
N ALA A 129 21.36 5.07 -4.95
CA ALA A 129 20.63 4.50 -6.08
C ALA A 129 21.07 3.05 -6.27
N SER A 130 20.45 2.13 -5.53
CA SER A 130 20.63 0.69 -5.75
C SER A 130 19.57 0.19 -6.74
N LYS A 131 19.80 -0.99 -7.34
CA LYS A 131 18.91 -1.69 -8.27
C LYS A 131 17.46 -1.91 -7.75
N HIS A 132 17.22 -1.60 -6.47
CA HIS A 132 15.95 -1.81 -5.77
C HIS A 132 15.62 -0.66 -4.79
N HIS A 133 16.14 0.56 -5.02
CA HIS A 133 15.88 1.69 -4.13
C HIS A 133 15.56 2.95 -4.92
N ALA A 134 14.44 3.58 -4.57
CA ALA A 134 14.00 4.85 -5.15
C ALA A 134 13.88 5.90 -4.05
N VAL A 135 14.15 7.16 -4.38
CA VAL A 135 14.11 8.25 -3.40
C VAL A 135 13.36 9.43 -3.97
N TYR A 136 12.26 9.81 -3.31
CA TYR A 136 11.58 11.07 -3.55
C TYR A 136 12.18 12.17 -2.68
N ARG A 137 12.29 13.38 -3.24
CA ARG A 137 12.84 14.56 -2.57
C ARG A 137 11.99 15.78 -2.88
N TYR A 138 11.62 16.52 -1.84
CA TYR A 138 10.97 17.81 -1.94
C TYR A 138 11.43 18.67 -0.78
N GLU A 139 12.06 19.81 -1.06
CA GLU A 139 12.73 20.65 -0.05
C GLU A 139 13.63 19.83 0.88
N ASP A 140 13.35 19.80 2.18
CA ASP A 140 14.07 19.02 3.19
C ASP A 140 13.49 17.60 3.37
N CYS A 141 12.32 17.30 2.79
CA CYS A 141 11.69 16.00 2.85
C CYS A 141 12.38 14.98 1.95
N GLN A 142 12.53 13.76 2.48
CA GLN A 142 12.99 12.59 1.75
C GLN A 142 12.11 11.39 2.06
N ILE A 143 11.55 10.75 1.02
CA ILE A 143 10.86 9.46 1.13
C ILE A 143 11.73 8.41 0.43
N ASP A 144 12.18 7.42 1.20
CA ASP A 144 12.91 6.26 0.71
C ASP A 144 11.93 5.10 0.45
N LEU A 145 12.00 4.52 -0.76
CA LEU A 145 11.23 3.36 -1.18
C LEU A 145 12.20 2.20 -1.42
N ASP A 146 12.14 1.20 -0.55
CA ASP A 146 13.00 0.03 -0.58
C ASP A 146 12.27 -1.20 -1.15
N PHE A 147 12.66 -1.56 -2.38
CA PHE A 147 12.19 -2.71 -3.15
C PHE A 147 13.07 -3.95 -2.97
N SER A 148 14.04 -3.95 -2.06
CA SER A 148 14.92 -5.12 -1.81
C SER A 148 14.12 -6.38 -1.46
N ASN A 149 13.00 -6.20 -0.76
CA ASN A 149 12.08 -7.27 -0.38
C ASN A 149 11.05 -7.60 -1.49
N ALA A 150 10.95 -6.78 -2.53
CA ALA A 150 9.98 -6.95 -3.61
C ALA A 150 10.43 -7.98 -4.67
N SER A 151 11.74 -8.22 -4.82
CA SER A 151 12.28 -8.97 -5.97
C SER A 151 12.63 -10.45 -5.74
N LEU A 152 12.66 -10.99 -4.50
CA LEU A 152 13.25 -12.33 -4.28
C LEU A 152 12.54 -13.28 -3.30
N SER A 153 11.54 -12.85 -2.52
CA SER A 153 10.77 -13.81 -1.68
C SER A 153 9.60 -13.20 -0.90
N LYS A 154 9.67 -11.89 -0.63
CA LYS A 154 8.79 -11.27 0.37
C LYS A 154 7.67 -10.39 -0.20
N GLN A 155 7.81 -9.94 -1.47
CA GLN A 155 6.75 -9.31 -2.27
C GLN A 155 6.16 -8.03 -1.63
N PHE A 156 6.98 -7.26 -0.93
CA PHE A 156 6.58 -5.98 -0.36
C PHE A 156 7.63 -4.89 -0.60
N VAL A 157 7.18 -3.64 -0.53
CA VAL A 157 7.99 -2.42 -0.57
C VAL A 157 7.88 -1.75 0.79
N GLN A 158 9.03 -1.38 1.35
CA GLN A 158 9.07 -0.55 2.56
C GLN A 158 9.19 0.91 2.13
N VAL A 159 8.22 1.74 2.51
CA VAL A 159 8.25 3.18 2.25
C VAL A 159 8.43 3.91 3.57
N LYS A 160 9.43 4.79 3.63
CA LYS A 160 9.75 5.52 4.86
C LYS A 160 10.22 6.93 4.55
N GLN A 161 9.61 7.90 5.20
CA GLN A 161 10.14 9.25 5.32
C GLN A 161 11.37 9.23 6.22
N THR A 162 12.50 9.66 5.67
CA THR A 162 13.79 9.67 6.37
C THR A 162 14.28 11.08 6.70
N LYS A 163 13.69 12.11 6.11
CA LYS A 163 13.96 13.53 6.39
C LYS A 163 12.71 14.39 6.20
N GLY A 164 12.76 15.62 6.71
CA GLY A 164 11.69 16.62 6.65
C GLY A 164 10.54 16.34 7.61
N ASP A 165 9.64 17.32 7.76
CA ASP A 165 8.40 17.15 8.50
C ASP A 165 7.39 16.34 7.68
N VAL A 166 6.57 15.53 8.36
CA VAL A 166 5.57 14.66 7.73
C VAL A 166 4.49 15.45 6.99
N SER A 167 4.31 16.73 7.34
CA SER A 167 3.30 17.60 6.75
C SER A 167 3.76 18.35 5.49
N SER A 168 5.06 18.38 5.19
CA SER A 168 5.66 19.33 4.23
C SER A 168 6.23 18.69 2.97
N CYS A 169 6.01 17.41 2.72
CA CYS A 169 6.65 16.70 1.62
C CYS A 169 6.13 17.05 0.20
N GLY A 170 5.31 18.08 0.04
CA GLY A 170 4.98 18.64 -1.28
C GLY A 170 4.12 17.78 -2.22
N PHE A 171 3.74 16.56 -1.82
CA PHE A 171 2.92 15.66 -2.64
C PHE A 171 1.45 15.62 -2.26
N GLY A 172 1.00 16.31 -1.21
CA GLY A 172 -0.42 16.36 -0.83
C GLY A 172 -0.62 16.69 0.65
N TYR A 173 -1.52 17.64 0.95
CA TYR A 173 -1.68 18.11 2.33
C TYR A 173 -2.22 17.01 3.25
N GLY A 174 -1.43 16.67 4.26
CA GLY A 174 -1.78 15.66 5.25
C GLY A 174 -1.75 14.22 4.72
N VAL A 175 -1.28 13.97 3.49
CA VAL A 175 -1.10 12.61 2.96
C VAL A 175 0.29 12.11 3.36
N TYR A 176 0.39 10.84 3.78
CA TYR A 176 1.64 10.25 4.24
C TYR A 176 1.92 8.98 3.46
N ALA A 177 3.15 8.82 2.97
CA ALA A 177 3.54 7.64 2.18
C ALA A 177 4.06 6.48 3.04
N ASN A 178 4.33 6.70 4.33
CA ASN A 178 4.95 5.71 5.22
C ASN A 178 4.12 4.42 5.30
N GLY A 179 4.75 3.28 5.06
CA GLY A 179 4.04 2.00 5.17
C GLY A 179 4.80 0.83 4.59
N VAL A 180 4.17 -0.33 4.70
CA VAL A 180 4.54 -1.55 3.98
C VAL A 180 3.49 -1.77 2.90
N TYR A 181 3.94 -1.87 1.66
CA TYR A 181 3.07 -2.05 0.50
C TYR A 181 3.25 -3.45 -0.05
N GLN A 182 2.18 -4.24 -0.06
CA GLN A 182 2.21 -5.61 -0.57
C GLN A 182 1.91 -5.63 -2.07
N LYS A 183 2.63 -6.44 -2.84
CA LYS A 183 2.40 -6.59 -4.27
C LYS A 183 1.00 -7.19 -4.51
N VAL A 184 0.27 -6.66 -5.48
CA VAL A 184 -1.07 -7.15 -5.88
C VAL A 184 -1.21 -7.44 -7.38
N LYS A 185 -0.26 -6.96 -8.20
CA LYS A 185 -0.11 -7.33 -9.61
C LYS A 185 1.36 -7.49 -9.97
#